data_AF-A0A956QS83-F1
#
_entry.id   AF-A0A956QS83-F1
#
_cell.length_a   1.000
_cell.length_b   1.000
_cell.length_c   1.000
_cell.angle_alpha   90.00
_cell.angle_beta   90.00
_cell.angle_gamma   90.00
#
_symmetry.space_group_name_H-M   'P 1'
#
loop_
_entity.id
_entity.type
_entity.pdbx_description
1 polymer ?
#
loop_
_entity_poly.entity_id
_entity_poly.type
_entity_poly.pdbx_seq_one_letter_code
_entity_poly.pdbx_strand_id
1 'polypeptide(L)'
;MVELAKKYIRFGYRRIHGILTRQEGWQVNVKRVHRLWKQAGLQVRKRKRRRRKPSDTLTLIPLRAKSPNHVWTVDFVYDTLASGRSI
;
A
#
# COMPACT_ATOMS: atom_id res chain seq x y z
N MET A 1 17.96 -16.68 10.33
CA MET A 1 16.92 -15.60 10.33
C MET A 1 17.40 -14.29 9.67
N VAL A 2 18.49 -13.66 10.16
CA VAL A 2 18.95 -12.36 9.61
C VAL A 2 19.34 -12.47 8.14
N GLU A 3 20.00 -13.56 7.74
CA GLU A 3 20.31 -13.84 6.33
C GLU A 3 19.06 -13.99 5.47
N LEU A 4 18.05 -14.72 5.95
CA LEU A 4 16.74 -14.81 5.29
C LEU A 4 16.07 -13.44 5.17
N ALA A 5 16.19 -12.57 6.17
CA ALA A 5 15.66 -11.22 6.10
C ALA A 5 16.39 -10.35 5.05
N LYS A 6 17.71 -10.54 4.88
CA LYS A 6 18.50 -9.90 3.81
C LYS A 6 18.10 -10.42 2.43
N LYS A 7 17.89 -11.74 2.29
CA LYS A 7 17.43 -12.37 1.04
C LYS A 7 15.99 -11.97 0.68
N TYR A 8 15.12 -11.84 1.68
CA TYR A 8 13.68 -11.58 1.51
C TYR A 8 13.23 -10.32 2.25
N ILE A 9 13.71 -9.15 1.79
CA ILE A 9 13.53 -7.84 2.44
C ILE A 9 12.05 -7.49 2.72
N ARG A 10 11.11 -7.98 1.90
CA ARG A 10 9.67 -7.66 2.01
C ARG A 10 8.86 -8.68 2.79
N PHE A 11 9.45 -9.80 3.22
CA PHE A 11 8.66 -10.95 3.68
C PHE A 11 8.03 -10.73 5.06
N GLY A 12 8.73 -10.06 5.96
CA GLY A 12 8.30 -9.88 7.34
C GLY A 12 8.31 -11.20 8.14
N TYR A 13 8.13 -11.10 9.45
CA TYR A 13 8.37 -12.20 10.38
C TYR A 13 7.49 -13.44 10.13
N ARG A 14 6.24 -13.28 9.66
CA ARG A 14 5.32 -14.39 9.40
C ARG A 14 5.78 -15.29 8.26
N ARG A 15 6.24 -14.69 7.15
CA ARG A 15 6.75 -15.46 6.00
C ARG A 15 8.11 -16.09 6.31
N ILE A 16 8.98 -15.39 7.05
CA ILE A 16 10.23 -15.97 7.51
C ILE A 16 9.99 -17.14 8.47
N HIS A 17 9.03 -17.02 9.39
CA HIS A 17 8.64 -18.13 10.26
C HIS A 17 8.23 -19.38 9.44
N GLY A 18 7.42 -19.20 8.40
CA GLY A 18 7.03 -20.30 7.51
C GLY A 18 8.19 -20.94 6.76
N ILE A 19 9.22 -20.16 6.38
CA ILE A 19 10.44 -20.69 5.77
C ILE A 19 11.25 -21.51 6.79
N LEU A 20 11.45 -20.95 7.99
CA LEU A 20 12.18 -21.61 9.06
C LEU A 20 11.55 -22.95 9.45
N THR A 21 10.21 -23.01 9.52
CA THR A 21 9.50 -24.25 9.90
C THR A 21 9.42 -25.26 8.77
N ARG A 22 9.16 -24.83 7.53
CA ARG A 22 8.91 -25.76 6.41
C ARG A 22 10.16 -26.22 5.67
N GLN A 23 11.15 -25.34 5.50
CA GLN A 23 12.36 -25.66 4.74
C GLN A 23 13.50 -26.10 5.65
N GLU A 24 13.69 -25.40 6.77
CA GLU A 24 14.79 -25.66 7.69
C GLU A 24 14.37 -26.55 8.89
N GLY A 25 13.09 -26.92 9.00
CA GLY A 25 12.60 -27.84 10.02
C GLY A 25 12.59 -27.30 11.46
N TRP A 26 12.74 -25.99 11.66
CA TRP A 26 12.84 -25.41 13.00
C TRP A 26 11.48 -25.42 13.71
N GLN A 27 11.43 -25.99 14.92
CA GLN A 27 10.26 -25.91 15.79
C GLN A 27 10.26 -24.62 16.63
N VAL A 28 10.13 -23.48 15.96
CA VAL A 28 10.10 -22.16 16.63
C VAL A 28 8.69 -21.59 16.65
N ASN A 29 8.26 -21.10 17.82
CA ASN A 29 6.99 -20.40 17.95
C ASN A 29 7.03 -19.07 17.16
N VAL A 30 5.96 -18.78 16.42
CA VAL A 30 5.75 -17.51 15.70
C VAL A 30 6.02 -16.28 16.59
N LYS A 31 5.58 -16.33 17.86
CA LYS A 31 5.78 -15.24 18.83
C LYS A 31 7.25 -14.98 19.12
N ARG A 32 8.08 -16.04 19.18
CA ARG A 32 9.54 -15.92 19.39
C ARG A 32 10.20 -15.25 18.19
N VAL A 33 9.84 -15.69 16.97
CA VAL A 33 10.33 -15.05 15.73
C VAL A 33 9.95 -13.58 15.69
N HIS A 34 8.69 -13.23 16.02
CA HIS A 34 8.26 -11.84 16.08
C HIS A 34 9.06 -10.98 17.07
N ARG A 35 9.35 -11.48 18.28
CA ARG A 35 10.14 -10.75 19.27
C ARG A 35 11.56 -10.48 18.79
N LEU A 36 12.24 -11.51 18.29
CA LEU A 36 13.58 -11.39 17.73
C LEU A 36 13.60 -10.48 16.50
N TRP A 37 12.56 -10.53 15.67
CA TRP A 37 12.40 -9.66 14.51
C TRP A 37 12.31 -8.18 14.89
N LYS A 38 11.58 -7.87 15.98
CA LYS A 38 11.47 -6.51 16.51
C LYS A 38 12.79 -6.06 17.13
N GLN A 39 13.45 -6.90 17.93
CA GLN A 39 14.75 -6.60 18.55
C GLN A 39 15.85 -6.37 17.50
N ALA A 40 15.83 -7.13 16.40
CA ALA A 40 16.79 -6.98 15.31
C ALA A 40 16.47 -5.83 14.34
N GLY A 41 15.42 -5.04 14.57
CA GLY A 41 15.07 -3.90 13.71
C GLY A 41 14.61 -4.28 12.29
N LEU A 42 14.19 -5.53 12.07
CA LEU A 42 13.88 -6.05 10.73
C LEU A 42 12.47 -5.69 10.24
N GLN A 43 11.77 -4.77 10.92
CA GLN A 43 10.41 -4.40 10.52
C GLN A 43 10.39 -3.82 9.10
N VAL A 44 9.49 -4.37 8.27
CA VAL A 44 9.30 -3.88 6.90
C VAL A 44 8.77 -2.45 6.97
N ARG A 45 9.55 -1.50 6.44
CA ARG A 45 9.16 -0.09 6.41
C ARG A 45 7.86 0.06 5.62
N LYS A 46 6.84 0.67 6.23
CA LYS A 46 5.62 1.05 5.52
C LYS A 46 5.99 2.09 4.46
N ARG A 47 5.60 1.85 3.21
CA ARG A 47 5.75 2.85 2.14
C ARG A 47 4.90 4.05 2.53
N LYS A 48 5.50 5.25 2.62
CA LYS A 48 4.73 6.48 2.81
C LYS A 48 3.77 6.61 1.63
N ARG A 49 2.46 6.68 1.90
CA ARG A 49 1.47 7.00 0.86
C ARG A 49 1.84 8.39 0.33
N ARG A 50 2.08 8.50 -0.98
CA ARG A 50 2.33 9.78 -1.63
C ARG A 50 1.08 10.64 -1.39
N ARG A 51 1.20 11.66 -0.53
CA ARG A 51 0.17 12.69 -0.41
C ARG A 51 0.15 13.40 -1.75
N ARG A 52 -0.94 13.27 -2.51
CA ARG A 52 -1.17 14.16 -3.65
C ARG A 52 -1.25 15.56 -3.04
N LYS A 53 -0.47 16.51 -3.56
CA LYS A 53 -0.72 17.92 -3.23
C LYS A 53 -2.19 18.18 -3.60
N PRO A 54 -2.95 18.94 -2.81
CA PRO A 54 -4.14 19.59 -3.37
C PRO A 54 -3.69 20.23 -4.68
N SER A 55 -4.43 19.99 -5.76
CA SER A 55 -4.15 20.70 -7.01
C SER A 55 -4.15 22.20 -6.68
N ASP A 56 -3.02 22.89 -6.84
CA ASP A 56 -2.99 24.37 -6.75
C ASP A 56 -3.88 25.00 -7.83
N THR A 57 -4.40 24.20 -8.76
CA THR A 57 -5.45 24.56 -9.71
C THR A 57 -6.84 24.38 -9.10
N LEU A 58 -7.12 25.06 -7.98
CA LEU A 58 -8.49 25.36 -7.55
C LEU A 58 -8.97 26.71 -8.11
N THR A 59 -8.39 27.17 -9.22
CA THR A 59 -8.79 28.40 -9.92
C THR A 59 -10.10 28.26 -10.70
N LEU A 60 -10.73 27.09 -10.71
CA LEU A 60 -12.08 26.91 -11.20
C LEU A 60 -13.04 26.92 -10.00
N ILE A 61 -13.35 28.12 -9.51
CA ILE A 61 -14.63 28.31 -8.81
C ILE A 61 -15.70 27.89 -9.83
N PRO A 62 -16.50 26.84 -9.58
CA PRO A 62 -17.55 26.46 -10.53
C PRO A 62 -18.45 27.67 -10.75
N LEU A 63 -18.75 28.00 -12.01
CA LEU A 63 -19.69 29.08 -12.32
C LEU A 63 -20.96 28.87 -11.49
N ARG A 64 -21.42 29.92 -10.78
CA ARG A 64 -22.65 29.84 -10.00
C ARG A 64 -23.84 29.85 -10.98
N ALA A 65 -24.67 28.82 -10.94
CA ALA A 65 -25.90 28.78 -11.74
C ALA A 65 -26.81 29.96 -11.38
N LYS A 66 -27.22 30.73 -12.38
CA LYS A 66 -28.14 31.89 -12.27
C LYS A 66 -29.57 31.57 -12.72
N SER A 67 -29.80 30.42 -13.37
CA SER A 67 -31.10 30.00 -13.93
C SER A 67 -31.15 28.47 -14.06
N PRO A 68 -32.34 27.86 -14.21
CA PRO A 68 -32.46 26.43 -14.52
C PRO A 68 -31.65 26.06 -15.77
N ASN A 69 -31.01 24.88 -15.76
CA ASN A 69 -30.16 24.35 -16.84
C ASN A 69 -28.92 25.17 -17.21
N HIS A 70 -28.51 26.14 -16.39
CA HIS A 70 -27.35 27.00 -16.65
C HIS A 70 -26.01 26.26 -16.47
N VAL A 71 -25.89 25.35 -15.51
CA VAL A 71 -24.63 24.65 -15.22
C VAL A 71 -24.88 23.15 -15.14
N TRP A 72 -24.07 22.40 -15.86
CA TRP A 72 -24.11 20.94 -15.90
C TRP A 72 -22.76 20.41 -15.41
N THR A 73 -22.79 19.51 -14.44
CA THR A 73 -21.61 18.80 -13.97
C THR A 73 -21.77 17.33 -14.30
N VAL A 74 -20.76 16.75 -14.93
CA VAL A 74 -20.70 15.32 -15.23
C VAL A 74 -19.55 14.73 -14.44
N ASP A 75 -19.79 13.62 -13.77
CA ASP A 75 -18.76 12.81 -13.11
C ASP A 75 -18.86 11.38 -13.64
N PHE A 76 -17.73 10.68 -13.65
CA PHE A 76 -17.65 9.30 -14.11
C PHE A 76 -17.46 8.37 -12.92
N VAL A 77 -18.31 7.34 -12.84
CA VAL A 77 -18.23 6.33 -11.76
C VAL A 77 -17.15 5.29 -12.04
N TYR A 78 -16.89 5.01 -13.32
CA TYR A 78 -15.91 4.03 -13.77
C TYR A 78 -15.45 4.36 -15.18
N ASP A 79 -14.14 4.36 -15.40
CA ASP A 79 -13.55 4.47 -16.73
C ASP A 79 -12.56 3.33 -16.94
N THR A 80 -12.54 2.79 -18.16
CA THR A 80 -11.61 1.75 -18.58
C THR A 80 -10.91 2.21 -19.84
N LEU A 81 -9.59 2.29 -19.77
CA LEU A 81 -8.79 2.55 -20.96
C LEU A 81 -9.03 1.47 -22.01
N ALA A 82 -8.78 1.78 -23.29
CA ALA A 82 -8.81 0.81 -24.39
C ALA A 82 -7.92 -0.43 -24.11
N SER A 83 -6.91 -0.30 -23.25
CA SER A 83 -6.07 -1.41 -22.77
C SER A 83 -6.70 -2.29 -21.69
N GLY A 84 -7.99 -2.10 -21.35
CA GLY A 84 -8.71 -2.85 -20.31
C GLY A 84 -8.36 -2.47 -18.86
N ARG A 85 -7.64 -1.36 -18.66
CA ARG A 85 -7.22 -0.91 -17.32
C ARG A 85 -8.22 0.11 -16.76
N SER A 86 -8.79 -0.20 -15.60
CA SER A 86 -9.64 0.73 -14.85
C SER A 86 -8.81 1.87 -14.25
N ILE A 87 -9.33 3.10 -14.31
CA ILE A 87 -8.73 4.31 -13.72
C ILE A 87 -9.47 4.72 -12.45
#